data_AF-A0A0M8YFR6-F1
#
_entry.id   AF-A0A0M8YFR6-F1
#
_cell.length_a   1.000
_cell.length_b   1.000
_cell.length_c   1.000
_cell.angle_alpha   90.00
_cell.angle_beta   90.00
_cell.angle_gamma   90.00
#
_symmetry.space_group_name_H-M   'P 1'
#
loop_
_entity.id
_entity.type
_entity.pdbx_description
1 polymer ?
#
loop_
_entity_poly.entity_id
_entity_poly.type
_entity_poly.pdbx_seq_one_letter_code
_entity_poly.pdbx_strand_id
1 'polypeptide(L)'
;MDIPRIRLPHTGMQVPRRFLILATSLDQVDVGTGIAWSAALSVWSEDGRFQGMRLGTAVNNGRGADTLFNPDSPKAAKALKIYAAMCVDTDGTAPSVDQVCDHLADEFEIAREVERARRYRYYLLRAFNEWDIPVLMQLKAESGLYPDFEAAHKAAEQLGLPEGGVRTELWMGPAREWAQVLPRPNVTDS
;
A
#
# COMPACT_ATOMS: atom_id res chain seq x y z
N MET A 1 -20.47 -0.38 19.08
CA MET A 1 -19.24 -0.48 19.87
C MET A 1 -18.12 -0.17 18.90
N ASP A 2 -17.47 0.99 19.00
CA ASP A 2 -16.38 1.33 18.08
C ASP A 2 -15.18 0.43 18.35
N ILE A 3 -14.73 -0.27 17.31
CA ILE A 3 -13.51 -1.09 17.37
C ILE A 3 -12.34 -0.13 17.14
N PRO A 4 -11.36 -0.02 18.07
CA PRO A 4 -10.18 0.80 17.84
C PRO A 4 -9.45 0.33 16.58
N ARG A 5 -9.21 1.26 15.66
CA ARG A 5 -8.49 1.02 14.41
C ARG A 5 -7.16 1.76 14.40
N ILE A 6 -6.22 1.25 13.62
CA ILE A 6 -5.01 1.97 13.22
C ILE A 6 -5.03 2.12 11.70
N ARG A 7 -4.39 3.17 11.20
CA ARG A 7 -4.21 3.40 9.77
C ARG A 7 -2.93 2.72 9.30
N LEU A 8 -2.99 1.95 8.22
CA LEU A 8 -1.80 1.46 7.54
C LEU A 8 -1.06 2.66 6.91
N PRO A 9 0.24 2.85 7.20
CA PRO A 9 0.93 4.09 6.85
C PRO A 9 1.10 4.31 5.35
N HIS A 10 1.12 3.25 4.53
CA HIS A 10 1.36 3.40 3.10
C HIS A 10 0.07 3.37 2.28
N THR A 11 -0.85 2.44 2.56
CA THR A 11 -2.13 2.36 1.83
C THR A 11 -3.24 3.23 2.41
N GLY A 12 -3.15 3.58 3.69
CA GLY A 12 -4.16 4.39 4.36
C GLY A 12 -5.42 3.64 4.79
N MET A 13 -5.54 2.34 4.47
CA MET A 13 -6.62 1.50 4.96
C MET A 13 -6.58 1.43 6.49
N GLN A 14 -7.74 1.55 7.13
CA GLN A 14 -7.88 1.41 8.58
C GLN A 14 -8.15 -0.06 8.94
N VAL A 15 -7.36 -0.60 9.86
CA VAL A 15 -7.41 -2.00 10.28
C VAL A 15 -7.63 -2.12 11.79
N PRO A 16 -8.27 -3.21 12.28
CA PRO A 16 -8.53 -3.38 13.72
C PRO A 16 -7.23 -3.56 14.51
N ARG A 17 -7.00 -2.69 15.51
CA ARG A 17 -5.75 -2.63 16.28
C ARG A 17 -5.43 -3.90 17.07
N ARG A 18 -6.46 -4.58 17.59
CA ARG A 18 -6.30 -5.74 18.50
C ARG A 18 -5.91 -7.04 17.79
N PHE A 19 -6.12 -7.12 16.49
CA PHE A 19 -5.89 -8.33 15.70
C PHE A 19 -5.41 -7.90 14.32
N LEU A 20 -4.10 -7.73 14.17
CA LEU A 20 -3.50 -7.27 12.94
C LEU A 20 -3.24 -8.45 12.02
N ILE A 21 -3.69 -8.37 10.77
CA ILE A 21 -3.26 -9.25 9.70
C ILE A 21 -2.35 -8.44 8.80
N LEU A 22 -1.14 -8.94 8.57
CA LEU A 22 -0.16 -8.33 7.67
C LEU A 22 0.32 -9.36 6.65
N ALA A 23 0.66 -8.88 5.45
CA ALA A 23 1.47 -9.66 4.54
C ALA A 23 2.89 -9.82 5.10
N THR A 24 3.47 -10.99 4.91
CA THR A 24 4.78 -11.38 5.46
C THR A 24 5.78 -11.78 4.36
N SER A 25 5.27 -12.07 3.18
CA SER A 25 6.03 -12.24 1.95
C SER A 25 5.18 -11.74 0.78
N LEU A 26 5.86 -11.39 -0.30
CA LEU A 26 5.25 -11.01 -1.56
C LEU A 26 6.19 -11.45 -2.69
N ASP A 27 5.65 -12.29 -3.57
CA ASP A 27 6.31 -12.75 -4.80
C ASP A 27 5.51 -12.23 -5.99
N GLN A 28 6.21 -11.71 -7.00
CA GLN A 28 5.61 -11.05 -8.16
C GLN A 28 6.29 -11.52 -9.46
N VAL A 29 5.50 -11.66 -10.52
CA VAL A 29 5.96 -12.03 -11.86
C VAL A 29 5.15 -11.24 -12.90
N ASP A 30 5.85 -10.59 -13.83
CA ASP A 30 5.22 -10.02 -15.02
C ASP A 30 4.80 -11.15 -15.97
N VAL A 31 3.50 -11.21 -16.27
CA VAL A 31 2.90 -12.22 -17.17
C VAL A 31 2.50 -11.65 -18.52
N GLY A 32 2.98 -10.44 -18.86
CA GLY A 32 2.74 -9.73 -20.12
C GLY A 32 1.37 -9.05 -20.22
N THR A 33 0.38 -9.50 -19.44
CA THR A 33 -0.95 -8.86 -19.33
C THR A 33 -1.11 -8.04 -18.06
N GLY A 34 -0.12 -8.07 -17.16
CA GLY A 34 -0.16 -7.49 -15.82
C GLY A 34 0.81 -8.21 -14.90
N ILE A 35 0.78 -7.83 -13.61
CA ILE A 35 1.61 -8.45 -12.57
C ILE A 35 0.80 -9.53 -11.86
N ALA A 36 1.22 -10.78 -12.02
CA ALA A 36 0.75 -11.87 -11.17
C ALA A 36 1.52 -11.84 -9.86
N TRP A 37 0.84 -12.05 -8.74
CA TRP A 37 1.48 -12.00 -7.43
C TRP A 37 0.85 -12.94 -6.42
N SER A 38 1.63 -13.29 -5.39
CA SER A 38 1.16 -14.03 -4.22
C SER A 38 1.74 -13.47 -2.94
N ALA A 39 0.90 -13.29 -1.92
CA ALA A 39 1.29 -12.76 -0.62
C ALA A 39 0.87 -13.69 0.52
N ALA A 40 1.81 -14.04 1.42
CA ALA A 40 1.50 -14.82 2.61
C ALA A 40 0.96 -13.91 3.72
N LEU A 41 -0.26 -14.17 4.19
CA LEU A 41 -0.90 -13.38 5.24
C LEU A 41 -0.77 -14.07 6.59
N SER A 42 -0.39 -13.31 7.62
CA SER A 42 -0.22 -13.82 8.97
C SER A 42 -0.74 -12.86 10.04
N VAL A 43 -1.02 -13.40 11.22
CA VAL A 43 -1.47 -12.63 12.39
C VAL A 43 -0.30 -12.06 13.18
N TRP A 44 -0.44 -10.79 13.57
CA TRP A 44 0.48 -10.02 14.40
C TRP A 44 -0.23 -9.49 15.64
N SER A 45 0.52 -9.37 16.73
CA SER A 45 0.06 -8.72 17.95
C SER A 45 0.16 -7.20 17.85
N GLU A 46 -0.54 -6.51 18.75
CA GLU A 46 -0.56 -5.05 18.84
C GLU A 46 0.84 -4.43 19.05
N ASP A 47 1.76 -5.14 19.71
CA ASP A 47 3.15 -4.71 19.91
C ASP A 47 4.06 -5.02 18.71
N GLY A 48 3.47 -5.36 17.56
CA GLY A 48 4.20 -5.64 16.32
C GLY A 48 5.02 -6.93 16.40
N ARG A 49 4.63 -7.89 17.24
CA ARG A 49 5.25 -9.22 17.26
C ARG A 49 4.46 -10.20 16.42
N PHE A 50 5.18 -11.00 15.65
CA PHE A 50 4.59 -12.09 14.90
C PHE A 50 3.98 -13.10 15.88
N GLN A 51 2.68 -13.39 15.75
CA GLN A 51 2.01 -14.38 16.60
C GLN A 51 2.16 -15.82 16.08
N GLY A 52 2.98 -16.06 15.04
CA GLY A 52 3.22 -17.42 14.54
C GLY A 52 2.17 -17.96 13.59
N MET A 53 0.96 -17.37 13.56
CA MET A 53 -0.17 -17.95 12.84
C MET A 53 -0.29 -17.39 11.43
N ARG A 54 0.22 -18.15 10.46
CA ARG A 54 -0.09 -17.96 9.04
C ARG A 54 -1.56 -18.30 8.80
N LEU A 55 -2.23 -17.47 8.02
CA LEU A 55 -3.65 -17.62 7.67
C LEU A 55 -3.83 -18.25 6.30
N GLY A 56 -2.93 -17.98 5.36
CA GLY A 56 -3.05 -18.45 3.98
C GLY A 56 -2.27 -17.57 3.01
N THR A 57 -2.64 -17.67 1.74
CA THR A 57 -2.00 -16.92 0.65
C THR A 57 -3.05 -16.16 -0.16
N ALA A 58 -2.89 -14.86 -0.30
CA ALA A 58 -3.61 -14.08 -1.30
C ALA A 58 -2.91 -14.19 -2.65
N VAL A 59 -3.66 -14.33 -3.74
CA VAL A 59 -3.13 -14.52 -5.09
C VAL A 59 -3.92 -13.69 -6.09
N ASN A 60 -3.22 -12.94 -6.93
CA ASN A 60 -3.78 -12.33 -8.14
C ASN A 60 -3.06 -12.88 -9.37
N ASN A 61 -3.81 -13.20 -10.43
CA ASN A 61 -3.26 -13.83 -11.63
C ASN A 61 -2.72 -12.83 -12.67
N GLY A 62 -2.77 -11.52 -12.42
CA GLY A 62 -2.26 -10.49 -13.33
C GLY A 62 -3.07 -10.34 -14.62
N ARG A 63 -4.33 -10.79 -14.63
CA ARG A 63 -5.23 -10.72 -15.79
C ARG A 63 -6.47 -9.86 -15.55
N GLY A 64 -6.39 -8.94 -14.58
CA GLY A 64 -7.51 -8.08 -14.18
C GLY A 64 -8.64 -8.84 -13.46
N ALA A 65 -8.37 -10.03 -12.93
CA ALA A 65 -9.30 -10.76 -12.08
C ALA A 65 -9.14 -10.35 -10.61
N ASP A 66 -10.21 -10.56 -9.83
CA ASP A 66 -10.21 -10.35 -8.40
C ASP A 66 -9.14 -11.19 -7.69
N THR A 67 -8.62 -10.66 -6.60
CA THR A 67 -7.68 -11.36 -5.74
C THR A 67 -8.37 -12.49 -4.97
N LEU A 68 -7.78 -13.68 -5.05
CA LEU A 68 -8.29 -14.87 -4.36
C LEU A 68 -7.48 -15.16 -3.10
N PHE A 69 -8.17 -15.38 -1.99
CA PHE A 69 -7.55 -15.85 -0.76
C PHE A 69 -7.65 -17.37 -0.64
N ASN A 70 -6.50 -18.04 -0.57
CA ASN A 70 -6.35 -19.47 -0.31
C ASN A 70 -6.02 -19.70 1.17
N PRO A 71 -7.03 -19.98 2.03
CA PRO A 71 -6.82 -20.13 3.47
C PRO A 71 -6.14 -21.47 3.81
N ASP A 72 -5.26 -21.46 4.82
CA ASP A 72 -4.65 -22.69 5.37
C ASP A 72 -5.66 -23.55 6.16
N SER A 73 -6.79 -22.96 6.59
CA SER A 73 -7.87 -23.67 7.28
C SER A 73 -9.22 -22.93 7.18
N PRO A 74 -10.36 -23.61 7.42
CA PRO A 74 -11.67 -22.94 7.50
C PRO A 74 -11.72 -21.83 8.57
N LYS A 75 -10.98 -22.00 9.68
CA LYS A 75 -10.85 -20.97 10.72
C LYS A 75 -10.13 -19.73 10.19
N ALA A 76 -9.08 -19.90 9.40
CA ALA A 76 -8.37 -18.79 8.78
C ALA A 76 -9.24 -18.04 7.77
N ALA A 77 -10.03 -18.77 6.96
CA ALA A 77 -10.99 -18.16 6.04
C ALA A 77 -12.03 -17.31 6.79
N LYS A 78 -12.56 -17.82 7.91
CA LYS A 78 -13.48 -17.08 8.77
C LYS A 78 -12.80 -15.87 9.42
N ALA A 79 -11.56 -16.00 9.88
CA ALA A 79 -10.81 -14.93 10.50
C ALA A 79 -10.60 -13.75 9.54
N LEU A 80 -10.20 -14.03 8.29
CA LEU A 80 -10.02 -12.97 7.29
C LEU A 80 -11.34 -12.27 6.94
N LYS A 81 -12.44 -13.02 6.80
CA LYS A 81 -13.77 -12.42 6.57
C LYS A 81 -14.22 -11.47 7.70
N ILE A 82 -14.00 -11.89 8.95
CA ILE A 82 -14.31 -11.05 10.12
C ILE A 82 -13.39 -9.83 10.15
N TYR A 83 -12.10 -10.00 9.85
CA TYR A 83 -11.14 -8.91 9.78
C TYR A 83 -11.51 -7.89 8.71
N ALA A 84 -11.86 -8.32 7.50
CA ALA A 84 -12.28 -7.44 6.42
C ALA A 84 -13.51 -6.61 6.80
N ALA A 85 -14.51 -7.22 7.45
CA ALA A 85 -15.69 -6.50 7.94
C ALA A 85 -15.39 -5.46 9.04
N MET A 86 -14.20 -5.49 9.65
CA MET A 86 -13.74 -4.50 10.62
C MET A 86 -12.87 -3.40 10.00
N CYS A 87 -12.38 -3.62 8.77
CA CYS A 87 -11.56 -2.66 8.05
C CYS A 87 -12.42 -1.53 7.45
N VAL A 88 -11.78 -0.41 7.15
CA VAL A 88 -12.39 0.73 6.47
C VAL A 88 -11.37 1.28 5.48
N ASP A 89 -11.78 1.45 4.23
CA ASP A 89 -10.93 2.03 3.19
C ASP A 89 -10.81 3.55 3.37
N THR A 90 -9.93 4.19 2.61
CA THR A 90 -9.63 5.62 2.67
C THR A 90 -10.83 6.52 2.37
N ASP A 91 -11.80 6.03 1.60
CA ASP A 91 -13.07 6.71 1.29
C ASP A 91 -14.15 6.51 2.37
N GLY A 92 -13.84 5.76 3.43
CA GLY A 92 -14.76 5.44 4.52
C GLY A 92 -15.65 4.22 4.26
N THR A 93 -15.51 3.54 3.13
CA THR A 93 -16.30 2.35 2.81
C THR A 93 -15.71 1.07 3.42
N ALA A 94 -16.54 0.03 3.52
CA ALA A 94 -16.09 -1.27 4.00
C ALA A 94 -15.52 -2.07 2.81
N PRO A 95 -14.21 -2.39 2.80
CA PRO A 95 -13.61 -3.11 1.69
C PRO A 95 -14.05 -4.58 1.67
N SER A 96 -14.07 -5.16 0.47
CA SER A 96 -14.21 -6.60 0.25
C SER A 96 -12.97 -7.37 0.73
N VAL A 97 -13.06 -8.70 0.76
CA VAL A 97 -11.91 -9.54 1.20
C VAL A 97 -10.75 -9.45 0.20
N ASP A 98 -11.05 -9.42 -1.09
CA ASP A 98 -10.10 -9.20 -2.18
C ASP A 98 -9.41 -7.83 -2.04
N GLN A 99 -10.16 -6.74 -1.88
CA GLN A 99 -9.60 -5.40 -1.64
C GLN A 99 -8.70 -5.35 -0.40
N VAL A 100 -9.11 -5.99 0.70
CA VAL A 100 -8.25 -6.10 1.90
C VAL A 100 -6.95 -6.85 1.59
N CYS A 101 -7.01 -7.92 0.79
CA CYS A 101 -5.79 -8.64 0.40
C CYS A 101 -4.86 -7.78 -0.45
N ASP A 102 -5.41 -7.00 -1.38
CA ASP A 102 -4.68 -6.06 -2.22
C ASP A 102 -3.99 -5.01 -1.36
N HIS A 103 -4.74 -4.32 -0.49
CA HIS A 103 -4.20 -3.33 0.43
C HIS A 103 -3.09 -3.88 1.34
N LEU A 104 -3.20 -5.14 1.79
CA LEU A 104 -2.16 -5.75 2.63
C LEU A 104 -0.91 -6.13 1.82
N ALA A 105 -1.06 -6.54 0.56
CA ALA A 105 0.06 -6.80 -0.35
C ALA A 105 0.79 -5.50 -0.71
N ASP A 106 0.04 -4.47 -1.09
CA ASP A 106 0.55 -3.13 -1.41
C ASP A 106 1.27 -2.50 -0.21
N GLU A 107 0.68 -2.60 0.99
CA GLU A 107 1.31 -2.11 2.22
C GLU A 107 2.69 -2.75 2.44
N PHE A 108 2.82 -4.05 2.18
CA PHE A 108 4.09 -4.76 2.31
C PHE A 108 5.09 -4.40 1.21
N GLU A 109 4.65 -4.28 -0.04
CA GLU A 109 5.50 -3.83 -1.16
C GLU A 109 6.04 -2.42 -0.90
N ILE A 110 5.16 -1.49 -0.58
CA ILE A 110 5.52 -0.10 -0.38
C ILE A 110 6.42 0.05 0.85
N ALA A 111 6.14 -0.67 1.94
CA ALA A 111 7.03 -0.69 3.11
C ALA A 111 8.45 -1.18 2.75
N ARG A 112 8.57 -2.21 1.88
CA ARG A 112 9.88 -2.68 1.40
C ARG A 112 10.57 -1.61 0.56
N GLU A 113 9.86 -0.93 -0.34
CA GLU A 113 10.45 0.12 -1.17
C GLU A 113 10.81 1.38 -0.37
N VAL A 114 10.05 1.73 0.67
CA VAL A 114 10.41 2.79 1.63
C VAL A 114 11.72 2.45 2.36
N GLU A 115 11.88 1.22 2.83
CA GLU A 115 13.11 0.78 3.49
C GLU A 115 14.30 0.76 2.51
N ARG A 116 14.08 0.38 1.24
CA ARG A 116 15.11 0.49 0.20
C ARG A 116 15.47 1.95 -0.09
N ALA A 117 14.48 2.84 -0.21
CA ALA A 117 14.69 4.28 -0.41
C ALA A 117 15.57 4.86 0.69
N ARG A 118 15.27 4.51 1.95
CA ARG A 118 16.06 4.88 3.13
C ARG A 118 17.50 4.35 3.04
N ARG A 119 17.66 3.07 2.71
CA ARG A 119 18.97 2.41 2.63
C ARG A 119 19.86 2.98 1.53
N TYR A 120 19.27 3.27 0.37
CA TYR A 120 19.98 3.74 -0.82
C TYR A 120 19.92 5.26 -1.01
N ARG A 121 19.38 5.98 -0.02
CA ARG A 121 19.32 7.46 0.03
C ARG A 121 18.63 8.08 -1.19
N TYR A 122 17.52 7.50 -1.61
CA TYR A 122 16.60 8.13 -2.56
C TYR A 122 15.26 8.42 -1.88
N TYR A 123 14.43 9.21 -2.54
CA TYR A 123 13.05 9.51 -2.14
C TYR A 123 12.08 8.65 -2.94
N LEU A 124 11.01 8.22 -2.29
CA LEU A 124 9.97 7.43 -2.93
C LEU A 124 8.80 8.34 -3.29
N LEU A 125 8.44 8.34 -4.57
CA LEU A 125 7.22 8.94 -5.09
C LEU A 125 6.22 7.82 -5.41
N ARG A 126 4.94 8.16 -5.37
CA ARG A 126 3.90 7.36 -6.03
C ARG A 126 3.09 8.27 -6.94
N ALA A 127 2.93 7.86 -8.19
CA ALA A 127 2.02 8.51 -9.13
C ALA A 127 0.77 7.65 -9.31
N PHE A 128 -0.39 8.26 -9.33
CA PHE A 128 -1.67 7.60 -9.51
C PHE A 128 -2.17 7.81 -10.92
N ASN A 129 -2.72 6.76 -11.53
CA ASN A 129 -3.49 6.91 -12.77
C ASN A 129 -4.96 7.29 -12.48
N GLU A 130 -5.78 7.40 -13.53
CA GLU A 130 -7.21 7.74 -13.40
C GLU A 130 -8.03 6.73 -12.57
N TRP A 131 -7.53 5.50 -12.43
CA TRP A 131 -8.13 4.40 -11.65
C TRP A 131 -7.61 4.34 -10.21
N ASP A 132 -6.87 5.37 -9.77
CA ASP A 132 -6.22 5.45 -8.46
C ASP A 132 -5.25 4.30 -8.15
N ILE A 133 -4.66 3.70 -9.19
CA ILE A 133 -3.63 2.68 -9.05
C ILE A 133 -2.26 3.37 -8.95
N PRO A 134 -1.49 3.16 -7.86
CA PRO A 134 -0.19 3.79 -7.67
C PRO A 134 0.92 3.08 -8.46
N VAL A 135 1.81 3.87 -9.03
CA VAL A 135 3.10 3.45 -9.59
C VAL A 135 4.21 4.10 -8.77
N LEU A 136 5.08 3.26 -8.17
CA LEU A 136 6.21 3.74 -7.39
C LEU A 136 7.34 4.24 -8.29
N MET A 137 7.88 5.41 -7.96
CA MET A 137 8.98 6.04 -8.68
C MET A 137 10.08 6.46 -7.71
N GLN A 138 11.33 6.42 -8.18
CA GLN A 138 12.48 6.83 -7.40
C GLN A 138 12.90 8.25 -7.79
N LEU A 139 13.18 9.07 -6.78
CA LEU A 139 13.70 10.41 -6.97
C LEU A 139 15.02 10.58 -6.23
N LYS A 140 16.04 11.09 -6.92
CA LYS A 140 17.29 11.54 -6.30
C LYS A 140 17.30 13.07 -6.31
N ALA A 141 17.36 13.67 -5.13
CA ALA A 141 17.55 15.12 -5.02
C ALA A 141 19.04 15.47 -5.22
N GLU A 142 19.30 16.58 -5.89
CA GLU A 142 20.67 17.03 -6.20
C GLU A 142 21.43 17.57 -4.98
N SER A 143 20.74 17.88 -3.87
CA SER A 143 21.32 18.60 -2.73
C SER A 143 22.45 17.85 -2.00
N GLY A 144 22.65 16.56 -2.27
CA GLY A 144 23.68 15.72 -1.63
C GLY A 144 23.42 15.43 -0.14
N LEU A 145 22.43 16.09 0.46
CA LEU A 145 21.95 15.90 1.83
C LEU A 145 20.76 14.93 1.84
N TYR A 146 20.72 14.05 2.84
CA TYR A 146 19.62 13.09 3.01
C TYR A 146 19.30 12.87 4.50
N PRO A 147 18.02 13.00 4.93
CA PRO A 147 16.87 13.47 4.16
C PRO A 147 16.81 15.00 4.06
N ASP A 148 16.41 15.50 2.89
CA ASP A 148 16.14 16.88 2.53
C ASP A 148 14.82 16.91 1.75
N PHE A 149 13.73 16.90 2.51
CA PHE A 149 12.39 16.78 1.94
C PHE A 149 11.93 18.04 1.20
N GLU A 150 12.50 19.21 1.50
CA GLU A 150 12.18 20.45 0.77
C GLU A 150 12.78 20.41 -0.64
N ALA A 151 14.04 19.99 -0.76
CA ALA A 151 14.66 19.79 -2.07
C ALA A 151 13.97 18.66 -2.86
N ALA A 152 13.62 17.56 -2.19
CA ALA A 152 12.90 16.45 -2.81
C ALA A 152 11.52 16.88 -3.33
N HIS A 153 10.77 17.69 -2.56
CA HIS A 153 9.46 18.18 -2.99
C HIS A 153 9.58 19.07 -4.24
N LYS A 154 10.51 20.04 -4.25
CA LYS A 154 10.80 20.86 -5.43
C LYS A 154 11.23 20.05 -6.65
N ALA A 155 12.07 19.04 -6.46
CA ALA A 155 12.51 18.17 -7.56
C ALA A 155 11.36 17.30 -8.08
N ALA A 156 10.45 16.86 -7.21
CA ALA A 156 9.26 16.12 -7.60
C ALA A 156 8.27 16.99 -8.41
N GLU A 157 8.13 18.28 -8.09
CA GLU A 157 7.32 19.21 -8.88
C GLU A 157 7.83 19.37 -10.32
N GLN A 158 9.15 19.29 -10.51
CA GLN A 158 9.80 19.44 -11.82
C GLN A 158 9.70 18.20 -12.72
N LEU A 159 9.47 17.01 -12.15
CA LEU A 159 9.31 15.78 -12.94
C LEU A 159 8.02 15.79 -13.78
N GLY A 160 7.00 16.54 -13.37
CA GLY A 160 5.67 16.46 -13.94
C GLY A 160 4.94 15.16 -13.60
N LEU A 161 3.73 14.99 -14.14
CA LEU A 161 2.99 13.74 -14.05
C LEU A 161 3.51 12.77 -15.12
N PRO A 162 3.71 11.48 -14.80
CA PRO A 162 3.96 10.48 -15.85
C PRO A 162 2.75 10.40 -16.80
N GLU A 163 2.93 9.80 -17.97
CA GLU A 163 1.86 9.60 -18.95
C GLU A 163 0.66 8.87 -18.30
N GLY A 164 -0.55 9.43 -18.43
CA GLY A 164 -1.76 8.92 -17.79
C GLY A 164 -1.86 9.16 -16.27
N GLY A 165 -0.86 9.80 -15.67
CA GLY A 165 -0.85 10.17 -14.25
C GLY A 165 -1.79 11.34 -13.97
N VAL A 166 -2.55 11.24 -12.88
CA VAL A 166 -3.46 12.30 -12.41
C VAL A 166 -2.99 12.95 -11.11
N ARG A 167 -2.17 12.28 -10.30
CA ARG A 167 -1.68 12.81 -9.01
C ARG A 167 -0.33 12.20 -8.69
N THR A 168 0.55 12.97 -8.04
CA THR A 168 1.81 12.45 -7.48
C THR A 168 1.95 12.82 -6.01
N GLU A 169 2.41 11.87 -5.22
CA GLU A 169 2.69 12.04 -3.80
C GLU A 169 4.12 11.61 -3.46
N LEU A 170 4.73 12.29 -2.49
CA LEU A 170 6.07 12.05 -1.98
C LEU A 170 6.00 11.46 -0.58
N TRP A 171 6.74 10.38 -0.34
CA TRP A 171 6.89 9.84 1.00
C TRP A 171 7.82 10.72 1.85
N MET A 172 7.27 11.32 2.90
CA MET A 172 7.96 12.25 3.80
C MET A 172 8.38 11.59 5.13
N GLY A 173 8.27 10.26 5.21
CA GLY A 173 8.57 9.47 6.40
C GLY A 173 7.38 9.33 7.38
N PRO A 174 7.52 8.51 8.43
CA PRO A 174 6.39 8.10 9.28
C PRO A 174 5.64 9.22 10.01
N ALA A 175 6.30 10.36 10.24
CA ALA A 175 5.69 11.49 10.94
C ALA A 175 4.88 12.43 10.02
N ARG A 176 5.15 12.41 8.72
CA ARG A 176 4.54 13.29 7.71
C ARG A 176 3.80 12.55 6.61
N GLU A 177 3.98 11.23 6.54
CA GLU A 177 3.36 10.31 5.58
C GLU A 177 3.51 10.78 4.12
N TRP A 178 2.53 10.50 3.28
CA TRP A 178 2.46 10.96 1.89
C TRP A 178 2.08 12.43 1.82
N ALA A 179 2.92 13.25 1.19
CA ALA A 179 2.61 14.63 0.85
C ALA A 179 2.30 14.74 -0.64
N GLN A 180 1.16 15.34 -0.98
CA GLN A 180 0.83 15.65 -2.37
C GLN A 180 1.83 16.66 -2.94
N VAL A 181 2.33 16.38 -4.14
CA VAL A 181 3.27 17.24 -4.87
C VAL A 181 2.57 17.88 -6.06
N LEU A 182 1.93 17.07 -6.90
CA LEU A 182 1.20 17.55 -8.08
C LEU A 182 -0.30 17.25 -7.92
N PRO A 183 -1.18 18.25 -8.09
CA PRO A 183 -2.61 18.07 -7.88
C PRO A 183 -3.27 17.26 -9.00
N ARG A 184 -4.43 16.67 -8.68
CA ARG A 184 -5.42 16.25 -9.67
C ARG A 184 -5.69 17.43 -10.61
N PRO A 185 -5.54 17.32 -11.94
CA PRO A 185 -6.06 18.37 -12.82
C PRO A 185 -7.53 18.57 -12.45
N ASN A 186 -7.91 19.83 -12.17
CA ASN A 186 -9.25 20.17 -11.72
C ASN A 186 -10.27 19.48 -12.64
N VAL A 187 -11.05 18.56 -12.09
CA VAL A 187 -12.33 18.20 -12.68
C VAL A 187 -13.18 19.45 -12.52
N THR A 188 -13.17 20.32 -13.53
CA THR A 188 -14.21 21.32 -13.68
C THR A 188 -15.53 20.56 -13.79
N ASP A 189 -16.36 20.66 -12.76
CA ASP A 189 -17.75 20.22 -12.75
C ASP A 189 -18.39 20.55 -14.11
N SER A 190 -18.81 19.51 -14.82
CA SER A 190 -19.61 19.59 -16.05
C SER A 190 -20.99 19.03 -15.77
#